data_AF-A0A1Q3LVC8-F1
#
_entry.id   AF-A0A1Q3LVC8-F1
#
_cell.length_a   1.000
_cell.length_b   1.000
_cell.length_c   1.000
_cell.angle_alpha   90.00
_cell.angle_beta   90.00
_cell.angle_gamma   90.00
#
_symmetry.space_group_name_H-M   'P 1'
#
loop_
_entity.id
_entity.type
_entity.pdbx_description
1 polymer ?
#
loop_
_entity_poly.entity_id
_entity_poly.type
_entity_poly.pdbx_seq_one_letter_code
_entity_poly.pdbx_strand_id
1 'polypeptide(L)' 'MAKNKLCPQCHIRRFSVKNEAGEIRVVTVSENGEIELVHPEESLEGFDLDTLYCLGCSWRGSIRSLE' A
#
# COMPACT_ATOMS: atom_id res chain seq x y z
N MET A 1 5.01 -17.36 7.38
CA MET A 1 5.53 -16.18 6.67
C MET A 1 4.34 -15.53 5.99
N ALA A 2 3.91 -14.35 6.45
CA ALA A 2 2.84 -13.63 5.76
C ALA A 2 3.32 -13.31 4.33
N LYS A 3 2.58 -13.79 3.34
CA LYS A 3 2.85 -13.51 1.94
C LYS A 3 2.04 -12.25 1.62
N ASN A 4 2.75 -11.21 1.17
CA ASN A 4 2.16 -9.95 0.76
C ASN A 4 2.20 -9.86 -0.76
N LYS A 5 1.21 -9.20 -1.35
CA LYS A 5 1.19 -8.89 -2.77
C LYS A 5 2.40 -8.03 -3.15
N LEU A 6 2.87 -8.22 -4.38
CA LEU A 6 4.05 -7.57 -4.92
C LEU A 6 3.64 -6.49 -5.92
N CYS A 7 4.42 -5.43 -6.00
CA CYS A 7 4.27 -4.47 -7.07
C CYS A 7 4.53 -5.14 -8.43
N PRO A 8 3.66 -4.99 -9.43
CA PRO A 8 3.81 -5.63 -10.75
C PRO A 8 4.99 -5.09 -11.56
N GLN A 9 5.57 -3.94 -11.18
CA GLN A 9 6.68 -3.31 -11.90
C GLN A 9 8.05 -3.67 -11.31
N CYS A 10 8.21 -3.57 -9.98
CA CYS A 10 9.51 -3.75 -9.33
C CYS A 10 9.55 -4.86 -8.26
N HIS A 11 8.45 -5.61 -8.09
CA HIS A 11 8.36 -6.76 -7.20
C HIS A 11 8.71 -6.50 -5.72
N ILE A 12 8.47 -5.29 -5.22
CA ILE A 12 8.55 -4.99 -3.78
C ILE A 12 7.17 -5.11 -3.11
N ARG A 13 7.16 -5.25 -1.78
CA ARG A 13 5.94 -5.41 -0.96
C ARG A 13 5.45 -4.12 -0.32
N ARG A 14 6.25 -3.04 -0.40
CA ARG A 14 5.99 -1.79 0.29
C ARG A 14 5.26 -0.81 -0.63
N PHE A 15 4.08 -0.41 -0.18
CA PHE A 15 3.25 0.60 -0.82
C PHE A 15 3.06 1.76 0.13
N SER A 16 2.49 2.84 -0.37
CA SER A 16 2.03 3.95 0.42
C SER A 16 0.64 4.38 -0.02
N VAL A 17 -0.11 4.91 0.94
CA VAL A 17 -1.42 5.53 0.73
C VAL A 17 -1.32 7.00 1.03
N LYS A 18 -2.20 7.80 0.43
CA LYS A 18 -2.24 9.25 0.62
C LYS A 18 -3.62 9.68 1.10
N ASN A 19 -3.67 10.70 1.94
CA ASN A 19 -4.92 11.37 2.29
C ASN A 19 -5.09 12.69 1.51
N GLU A 20 -6.24 13.33 1.67
CA GLU A 20 -6.54 14.63 1.06
C GLU A 20 -5.62 15.76 1.58
N ALA A 21 -5.08 15.62 2.79
CA ALA A 21 -4.11 16.55 3.37
C ALA A 21 -2.69 16.41 2.79
N GLY A 22 -2.44 15.40 1.94
CA GLY A 22 -1.13 15.13 1.34
C GLY A 22 -0.17 14.33 2.23
N GLU A 23 -0.63 13.83 3.37
CA GLU A 23 0.12 12.90 4.20
C GLU A 23 0.27 11.55 3.50
N ILE A 24 1.34 10.83 3.84
CA ILE A 24 1.70 9.56 3.22
C ILE A 24 1.95 8.54 4.33
N ARG A 25 1.29 7.38 4.24
CA ARG A 25 1.50 6.26 5.17
C ARG A 25 2.01 5.05 4.44
N VAL A 26 2.98 4.36 5.03
CA VAL A 26 3.58 3.17 4.46
C VAL A 26 2.78 1.95 4.86
N VAL A 27 2.34 1.18 3.86
CA VAL A 27 1.49 0.01 4.03
C VAL A 27 2.02 -1.18 3.24
N THR A 28 1.55 -2.35 3.62
CA THR A 28 1.73 -3.61 2.90
C THR A 28 0.36 -4.18 2.57
N VAL A 29 0.26 -4.89 1.45
CA VAL A 29 -0.98 -5.57 1.05
C VAL A 29 -0.81 -7.06 1.28
N SER A 30 -1.63 -7.65 2.13
CA SER A 30 -1.67 -9.10 2.35
C SER A 30 -2.17 -9.85 1.10
N GLU A 31 -1.89 -11.15 0.97
CA GLU A 31 -2.34 -11.96 -0.18
C GLU A 31 -3.86 -11.89 -0.42
N ASN A 32 -4.65 -11.71 0.64
CA ASN A 32 -6.10 -11.54 0.59
C ASN A 32 -6.54 -10.16 0.05
N GLY A 33 -5.62 -9.24 -0.21
CA GLY A 33 -5.92 -7.86 -0.57
C GLY A 33 -6.22 -6.96 0.64
N GLU A 34 -5.85 -7.38 1.85
CA GLU A 34 -6.00 -6.56 3.06
C GLU A 34 -4.81 -5.60 3.22
N ILE A 35 -5.07 -4.34 3.54
CA ILE A 35 -4.03 -3.33 3.77
C ILE A 35 -3.63 -3.34 5.23
N GLU A 36 -2.35 -3.54 5.48
CA GLU A 36 -1.75 -3.53 6.81
C GLU A 36 -0.73 -2.39 6.92
N LEU A 37 -0.79 -1.65 8.03
CA LEU A 37 0.18 -0.62 8.36
C LEU A 37 1.55 -1.24 8.67
N VAL A 38 2.60 -0.64 8.13
CA VAL A 38 3.97 -0.99 8.53
C VAL A 38 4.31 -0.42 9.91
N HIS A 39 3.74 0.73 10.25
CA HIS A 39 3.94 1.42 11.52
C HIS A 39 2.63 1.36 12.33
N PRO A 40 2.56 0.53 13.39
CA PRO A 40 1.33 0.36 14.18
C PRO A 40 0.98 1.59 15.03
N GLU A 41 1.90 2.54 15.17
CA GLU A 41 1.66 3.84 15.81
C GLU A 41 0.91 4.83 14.93
N GLU A 42 0.83 4.57 13.62
CA GLU A 42 0.11 5.40 12.68
C GLU A 42 -1.34 4.92 12.49
N SER A 43 -2.19 5.82 11.98
CA SER A 43 -3.58 5.50 11.63
C SER A 43 -3.80 5.64 10.13
N LEU A 44 -4.67 4.78 9.59
CA LEU A 44 -5.20 4.87 8.23
C LEU A 44 -6.51 5.68 8.16
N GLU A 45 -6.93 6.29 9.27
CA GLU A 45 -8.14 7.09 9.32
C GLU A 45 -8.01 8.31 8.41
N GLY A 46 -8.95 8.45 7.46
CA GLY A 46 -8.93 9.50 6.44
C GLY A 46 -7.97 9.27 5.26
N PHE A 47 -7.31 8.11 5.15
CA PHE A 47 -6.48 7.77 3.99
C PHE A 47 -7.27 7.08 2.89
N ASP A 48 -6.91 7.37 1.63
CA ASP A 48 -7.44 6.64 0.48
C ASP A 48 -6.76 5.29 0.37
N LEU A 49 -7.49 4.23 0.74
CA LEU A 49 -7.02 2.85 0.70
C LEU A 49 -7.27 2.18 -0.67
N ASP A 50 -8.01 2.83 -1.56
CA ASP A 50 -8.22 2.34 -2.92
C ASP A 50 -6.99 2.60 -3.79
N THR A 51 -6.30 3.72 -3.60
CA THR A 51 -5.10 4.08 -4.38
C THR A 51 -3.81 3.78 -3.61
N LEU A 52 -3.05 2.83 -4.13
CA LEU A 52 -1.71 2.50 -3.66
C LEU A 52 -0.64 3.13 -4.54
N TYR A 53 0.45 3.52 -3.90
CA TYR A 53 1.65 4.03 -4.53
C TYR A 53 2.84 3.14 -4.18
N CYS A 54 3.57 2.61 -5.16
CA CYS A 54 4.75 1.81 -4.90
C CYS A 54 5.91 2.68 -4.42
N LEU A 55 6.54 2.30 -3.30
CA LEU A 55 7.70 3.02 -2.77
C LEU A 55 8.99 2.87 -3.59
N GLY A 56 9.07 1.88 -4.49
CA GLY A 56 10.27 1.63 -5.28
C GLY A 56 10.23 2.28 -6.67
N CYS A 57 9.15 2.07 -7.41
CA CYS A 57 9.03 2.52 -8.80
C CYS A 57 7.95 3.59 -9.01
N SER A 58 7.32 4.08 -7.95
CA SER A 58 6.22 5.06 -8.01
C SER A 58 5.00 4.60 -8.81
N TRP A 59 4.86 3.30 -9.08
CA TRP A 59 3.66 2.72 -9.67
C TRP A 59 2.43 3.12 -8.86
N ARG A 60 1.33 3.45 -9.55
CA ARG A 60 0.06 3.82 -8.96
C ARG A 60 -1.01 2.87 -9.46
N GLY A 61 -1.80 2.31 -8.55
CA GLY A 61 -2.94 1.47 -8.88
C GLY A 61 -3.66 1.03 -7.62
N SER A 62 -4.72 0.25 -7.77
CA SER A 62 -5.48 -0.26 -6.62
C SER A 62 -5.06 -1.66 -6.23
N ILE A 63 -5.56 -2.15 -5.10
CA ILE A 63 -5.36 -3.52 -4.63
C ILE A 63 -5.73 -4.53 -5.73
N ARG A 64 -6.76 -4.22 -6.52
CA ARG A 64 -7.25 -5.02 -7.66
C ARG A 64 -6.28 -5.03 -8.84
N SER A 65 -5.34 -4.11 -8.90
CA SER A 65 -4.27 -4.09 -9.92
C SER A 65 -3.02 -4.85 -9.49
N LEU A 66 -2.99 -5.39 -8.26
CA LEU A 66 -1.93 -6.23 -7.73
C LEU A 66 -2.24 -7.75 -7.89
N GLU A 67 -3.12 -8.10 -8.83
CA GLU A 67 -3.45 -9.50 -9.18
C GLU A 67 -2.41 -10.14 -10.11
#